data_AF-A0A0M9FSL4-F1
#
_entry.id   AF-A0A0M9FSL4-F1
#
_cell.length_a   1.000
_cell.length_b   1.000
_cell.length_c   1.000
_cell.angle_alpha   90.00
_cell.angle_beta   90.00
_cell.angle_gamma   90.00
#
_symmetry.space_group_name_H-M   'P 1'
#
loop_
_entity.id
_entity.type
_entity.pdbx_description
1 polymer ?
#
loop_
_entity_poly.entity_id
_entity_poly.type
_entity_poly.pdbx_seq_one_letter_code
_entity_poly.pdbx_strand_id
1 'polypeptide(L)'
;MFIGATRKLFKSTGGESAGYWWMARISARIPTTGVSGSQLQALLEDEFPAFSPMLLGAVTLKEAVQQRPDLFQVEEGNHLLSKWYVRPVHNNSLPGAATLPSHPSKTQAALQKIQQFCSRRARQGRTSYTTLERVMAHADVDDVTILDELLRRTNHDLDVQAGVRIKPKRIPRSIVAFVDGDSLPAVAVNEMCNEMNVLKDSSTVMIVRQSGSHALSKVDLISPDVIPTYLCIEKHARELRLRKPDVRQDVVYMCSAAQFPIYAAHVAPLNPFPDADVFVCCPSKIALVQPKEVIPLV
;
A
#
# COMPACT_ATOMS: atom_id res chain seq x y z
N MET A 1 37.34 -38.40 33.95
CA MET A 1 37.53 -38.66 32.51
C MET A 1 36.17 -38.83 31.87
N PHE A 2 35.92 -38.04 30.81
CA PHE A 2 34.98 -38.21 29.68
C PHE A 2 33.51 -38.55 30.00
N ILE A 3 32.60 -37.57 29.96
CA ILE A 3 31.88 -36.99 28.81
C ILE A 3 30.85 -37.97 28.20
N GLY A 4 29.58 -37.57 28.22
CA GLY A 4 28.49 -38.28 27.55
C GLY A 4 27.15 -37.58 27.69
N ALA A 5 27.06 -36.33 27.25
CA ALA A 5 25.82 -35.60 27.13
C ALA A 5 24.91 -36.24 26.06
N THR A 6 23.64 -36.45 26.37
CA THR A 6 22.55 -36.32 25.38
C THR A 6 21.35 -35.68 26.06
N ARG A 7 21.44 -34.35 26.26
CA ARG A 7 20.26 -33.50 26.20
C ARG A 7 19.58 -33.80 24.86
N LYS A 8 18.36 -34.34 24.90
CA LYS A 8 17.45 -34.30 23.76
C LYS A 8 17.24 -32.83 23.41
N LEU A 9 18.00 -32.35 22.42
CA LEU A 9 17.64 -31.19 21.65
C LEU A 9 16.27 -31.47 21.03
N PHE A 10 15.22 -30.88 21.60
CA PHE A 10 14.13 -30.41 20.76
C PHE A 10 14.74 -29.33 19.87
N LYS A 11 15.19 -29.76 18.68
CA LYS A 11 15.67 -28.88 17.64
C LYS A 11 14.47 -28.06 17.17
N SER A 12 14.55 -26.75 17.39
CA SER A 12 13.69 -25.72 16.82
C SER A 12 13.72 -25.82 15.29
N THR A 13 12.82 -26.62 14.70
CA THR A 13 12.69 -26.77 13.24
C THR A 13 11.46 -26.05 12.67
N GLY A 14 10.60 -25.47 13.52
CA GLY A 14 9.40 -24.76 13.08
C GLY A 14 9.64 -23.32 12.59
N GLY A 15 10.57 -22.59 13.23
CA GLY A 15 10.80 -21.16 12.96
C GLY A 15 11.51 -20.89 11.63
N GLU A 16 12.55 -21.67 11.31
CA GLU A 16 13.33 -21.52 10.07
C GLU A 16 12.50 -21.86 8.81
N SER A 17 11.61 -22.86 8.91
CA SER A 17 10.74 -23.27 7.79
C SER A 17 9.67 -22.22 7.49
N ALA A 18 9.06 -21.62 8.52
CA ALA A 18 8.10 -20.53 8.36
C ALA A 18 8.77 -19.27 7.80
N GLY A 19 9.93 -18.88 8.35
CA GLY A 19 10.68 -17.72 7.87
C GLY A 19 11.12 -17.88 6.40
N TYR A 20 11.60 -19.07 6.02
CA TYR A 20 11.98 -19.36 4.64
C TYR A 20 10.78 -19.31 3.68
N TRP A 21 9.66 -19.92 4.07
CA TRP A 21 8.45 -19.93 3.24
C TRP A 21 7.93 -18.52 2.94
N TRP A 22 7.93 -17.63 3.93
CA TRP A 22 7.54 -16.23 3.75
C TRP A 22 8.52 -15.45 2.88
N MET A 23 9.82 -15.67 3.05
CA MET A 23 10.85 -15.08 2.21
C MET A 23 10.70 -15.51 0.74
N ALA A 24 10.40 -16.78 0.48
CA ALA A 24 10.15 -17.28 -0.87
C ALA A 24 8.84 -16.74 -1.46
N ARG A 25 7.80 -16.59 -0.65
CA ARG A 25 6.53 -15.98 -1.07
C ARG A 25 6.69 -14.51 -1.43
N ILE A 26 7.47 -13.78 -0.64
CA ILE A 26 7.74 -12.36 -0.88
C ILE A 26 8.67 -12.18 -2.06
N SER A 27 9.70 -13.01 -2.24
CA SER A 27 10.57 -12.94 -3.43
C SER A 27 9.77 -13.10 -4.72
N ALA A 28 8.76 -13.98 -4.76
CA ALA A 28 7.87 -14.14 -5.91
C ALA A 28 7.01 -12.89 -6.22
N ARG A 29 6.83 -11.98 -5.26
CA ARG A 29 6.03 -10.76 -5.40
C ARG A 29 6.87 -9.49 -5.60
N ILE A 30 8.18 -9.56 -5.35
CA ILE A 30 9.07 -8.44 -5.64
C ILE A 30 9.15 -8.28 -7.16
N PRO A 31 8.92 -7.07 -7.70
CA PRO A 31 9.14 -6.79 -9.12
C PRO A 31 10.57 -7.16 -9.55
N THR A 32 10.76 -7.58 -10.79
CA THR A 32 12.10 -7.91 -11.34
C THR A 32 13.06 -6.71 -11.32
N THR A 33 12.53 -5.49 -11.29
CA THR A 33 13.27 -4.23 -11.10
C THR A 33 13.85 -4.06 -9.70
N GLY A 34 13.34 -4.81 -8.72
CA GLY A 34 13.75 -4.78 -7.33
C GLY A 34 13.04 -3.73 -6.49
N VAL A 35 13.23 -3.82 -5.19
CA VAL A 35 12.70 -2.92 -4.17
C VAL A 35 13.80 -2.46 -3.23
N SER A 36 13.67 -1.28 -2.66
CA SER A 36 14.59 -0.85 -1.59
C SER A 36 14.39 -1.69 -0.32
N GLY A 37 15.43 -1.78 0.52
CA GLY A 37 15.34 -2.50 1.80
C GLY A 37 14.18 -2.05 2.70
N SER A 38 13.85 -0.74 2.71
CA SER A 38 12.69 -0.22 3.45
C SER A 38 11.35 -0.65 2.86
N GLN A 39 11.25 -0.80 1.53
CA GLN A 39 10.04 -1.31 0.89
C GLN A 39 9.87 -2.82 1.13
N LEU A 40 10.99 -3.57 1.12
CA LEU A 40 10.96 -4.99 1.46
C LEU A 40 10.50 -5.21 2.91
N GLN A 41 10.99 -4.37 3.84
CA GLN A 41 10.54 -4.41 5.23
C GLN A 41 9.03 -4.18 5.33
N ALA A 42 8.50 -3.17 4.64
CA ALA A 42 7.06 -2.90 4.65
C ALA A 42 6.24 -4.07 4.08
N LEU A 43 6.72 -4.76 3.03
CA LEU A 43 6.07 -5.95 2.48
C LEU A 43 6.08 -7.14 3.46
N LEU A 44 7.19 -7.31 4.19
CA LEU A 44 7.31 -8.35 5.22
C LEU A 44 6.38 -8.07 6.41
N GLU A 45 6.29 -6.82 6.85
CA GLU A 45 5.41 -6.40 7.96
C GLU A 45 3.92 -6.52 7.59
N ASP A 46 3.55 -6.27 6.34
CA ASP A 46 2.17 -6.42 5.83
C ASP A 46 1.73 -7.90 5.77
N GLU A 47 2.56 -8.79 5.23
CA GLU A 47 2.19 -10.20 5.05
C GLU A 47 2.50 -11.08 6.25
N PHE A 48 3.54 -10.73 7.01
CA PHE A 48 3.96 -11.48 8.19
C PHE A 48 4.31 -10.51 9.33
N PRO A 49 3.32 -9.94 10.03
CA PRO A 49 3.53 -8.95 11.09
C PRO A 49 4.40 -9.43 12.27
N ALA A 50 4.54 -10.75 12.44
CA ALA A 50 5.41 -11.37 13.45
C ALA A 50 6.83 -11.64 12.93
N PHE A 51 7.17 -11.18 11.73
CA PHE A 51 8.49 -11.35 11.14
C PHE A 51 9.55 -10.68 12.00
N SER A 52 10.59 -11.42 12.33
CA SER A 52 11.81 -10.89 12.91
C SER A 52 13.00 -11.51 12.17
N PRO A 53 14.03 -10.73 11.80
CA PRO A 53 15.27 -11.26 11.24
C PRO A 53 15.89 -12.37 12.10
N MET A 54 15.65 -12.36 13.42
CA MET A 54 16.13 -13.39 14.34
C MET A 54 15.55 -14.78 14.06
N LEU A 55 14.34 -14.86 13.47
CA LEU A 55 13.73 -16.12 13.03
C LEU A 55 14.54 -16.81 11.92
N LEU A 56 15.37 -16.03 11.22
CA LEU A 56 16.28 -16.49 10.18
C LEU A 56 17.74 -16.54 10.66
N GLY A 57 17.98 -16.33 11.96
CA GLY A 57 19.35 -16.30 12.52
C GLY A 57 20.14 -15.04 12.17
N ALA A 58 19.49 -13.96 11.75
CA ALA A 58 20.11 -12.69 11.40
C ALA A 58 19.75 -11.58 12.40
N VAL A 59 20.62 -10.58 12.55
CA VAL A 59 20.38 -9.43 13.44
C VAL A 59 19.64 -8.33 12.69
N THR A 60 19.91 -8.20 11.39
CA THR A 60 19.26 -7.20 10.52
C THR A 60 18.52 -7.86 9.34
N LEU A 61 17.53 -7.15 8.80
CA LEU A 61 16.84 -7.61 7.59
C LEU A 61 17.80 -7.75 6.39
N LYS A 62 18.78 -6.84 6.28
CA LYS A 62 19.80 -6.92 5.22
C LYS A 62 20.60 -8.21 5.31
N GLU A 63 21.06 -8.58 6.51
CA GLU A 63 21.73 -9.86 6.74
C GLU A 63 20.81 -11.05 6.44
N ALA A 64 19.56 -11.01 6.87
CA ALA A 64 18.59 -12.08 6.63
C ALA A 64 18.38 -12.33 5.12
N VAL A 65 18.34 -11.27 4.33
CA VAL A 65 18.22 -11.32 2.87
C VAL A 65 19.52 -11.79 2.22
N GLN A 66 20.68 -11.31 2.68
CA GLN A 66 22.00 -11.71 2.18
C GLN A 66 22.32 -13.18 2.46
N GLN A 67 21.78 -13.76 3.53
CA GLN A 67 21.87 -15.19 3.82
C GLN A 67 21.02 -16.07 2.88
N ARG A 68 20.22 -15.47 1.99
CA ARG A 68 19.34 -16.15 1.02
C ARG A 68 19.62 -15.71 -0.42
N PRO A 69 20.84 -15.96 -0.94
CA PRO A 69 21.19 -15.64 -2.32
C PRO A 69 20.44 -16.50 -3.34
N ASP A 70 19.76 -17.56 -2.91
CA ASP A 70 18.87 -18.40 -3.72
C ASP A 70 17.54 -17.71 -4.05
N LEU A 71 17.11 -16.75 -3.21
CA LEU A 71 15.85 -16.03 -3.37
C LEU A 71 16.06 -14.57 -3.76
N PHE A 72 17.16 -13.96 -3.31
CA PHE A 72 17.39 -12.52 -3.43
C PHE A 72 18.78 -12.17 -3.92
N GLN A 73 18.85 -11.16 -4.79
CA GLN A 73 20.07 -10.47 -5.17
C GLN A 73 20.08 -9.08 -4.52
N VAL A 74 21.14 -8.78 -3.76
CA VAL A 74 21.28 -7.50 -3.07
C VAL A 74 22.26 -6.60 -3.83
N GLU A 75 21.83 -5.40 -4.21
CA GLU A 75 22.66 -4.36 -4.82
C GLU A 75 22.83 -3.21 -3.82
N GLU A 76 24.05 -2.69 -3.68
CA GLU A 76 24.30 -1.49 -2.88
C GLU A 76 24.15 -0.24 -3.76
N GLY A 77 23.31 0.71 -3.34
CA GLY A 77 23.17 2.00 -4.03
C GLY A 77 24.44 2.84 -3.91
N ASN A 78 24.70 3.67 -4.92
CA ASN A 78 25.86 4.56 -4.96
C ASN A 78 25.98 5.47 -3.71
N HIS A 79 27.23 5.70 -3.30
CA HIS A 79 27.77 6.23 -2.04
C HIS A 79 27.11 7.45 -1.35
N LEU A 80 26.09 8.10 -1.91
CA LEU A 80 25.50 9.32 -1.34
C LEU A 80 24.24 9.09 -0.50
N LEU A 81 23.59 7.93 -0.62
CA LEU A 81 22.44 7.53 0.21
C LEU A 81 22.54 6.03 0.39
N SER A 82 22.96 5.56 1.57
CA SER A 82 23.16 4.15 1.95
C SER A 82 21.87 3.31 1.87
N LYS A 83 21.29 3.18 0.67
CA LYS A 83 20.07 2.45 0.36
C LYS A 83 20.49 1.23 -0.46
N TRP A 84 20.28 0.06 0.11
CA TRP A 84 20.46 -1.22 -0.57
C TRP A 84 19.14 -1.62 -1.23
N TYR A 85 19.24 -2.30 -2.36
CA TYR A 85 18.13 -2.79 -3.17
C TYR A 85 18.14 -4.30 -3.20
N VAL A 86 16.95 -4.88 -3.33
CA VAL A 86 16.72 -6.32 -3.34
C VAL A 86 15.93 -6.68 -4.59
N ARG A 87 16.45 -7.61 -5.37
CA ARG A 87 15.79 -8.20 -6.52
C ARG A 87 15.52 -9.68 -6.27
N PRO A 88 14.44 -10.25 -6.82
CA PRO A 88 14.23 -11.69 -6.75
C PRO A 88 15.19 -12.41 -7.70
N VAL A 89 15.66 -13.58 -7.29
CA VAL A 89 16.44 -14.46 -8.17
C VAL A 89 15.45 -15.30 -8.98
N HIS A 90 15.24 -14.95 -10.24
CA HIS A 90 14.50 -15.81 -11.16
C HIS A 90 15.43 -16.87 -11.72
N ASN A 91 15.39 -18.08 -11.14
CA ASN A 91 15.76 -19.27 -11.88
C ASN A 91 14.73 -19.45 -13.00
N ASN A 92 15.15 -19.17 -14.24
CA ASN A 92 14.42 -19.55 -15.45
C ASN A 92 14.16 -21.06 -15.43
N SER A 93 13.01 -21.51 -14.89
CA SER A 93 12.36 -22.78 -15.22
C SER A 93 11.16 -23.06 -14.32
N LEU A 94 9.97 -22.60 -14.75
CA LEU A 94 8.71 -23.31 -14.49
C LEU A 94 7.94 -23.35 -15.82
N PRO A 95 7.75 -24.52 -16.43
CA PRO A 95 7.05 -24.67 -17.71
C PRO A 95 5.55 -24.58 -17.46
N GLY A 96 4.90 -23.53 -17.96
CA GLY A 96 3.43 -23.47 -17.88
C GLY A 96 2.77 -22.10 -18.03
N ALA A 97 3.52 -21.01 -18.07
CA ALA A 97 2.96 -19.72 -18.49
C ALA A 97 3.18 -19.58 -20.00
N ALA A 98 2.11 -19.73 -20.77
CA ALA A 98 2.13 -19.51 -22.21
C ALA A 98 2.77 -18.15 -22.51
N THR A 99 3.95 -18.19 -23.12
CA THR A 99 4.59 -17.04 -23.74
C THR A 99 3.65 -16.54 -24.82
N LEU A 100 2.88 -15.47 -24.54
CA LEU A 100 2.28 -14.71 -25.63
C LEU A 100 3.44 -14.18 -26.48
N PRO A 101 3.40 -14.32 -27.81
CA PRO A 101 4.46 -13.85 -28.68
C PRO A 101 4.53 -12.33 -28.59
N SER A 102 5.50 -11.81 -27.83
CA SER A 102 5.90 -10.41 -27.90
C SER A 102 6.42 -10.16 -29.32
N HIS A 103 5.69 -9.40 -30.13
CA HIS A 103 6.19 -8.91 -31.41
C HIS A 103 7.29 -7.86 -31.12
N PRO A 104 8.60 -8.21 -31.22
CA PRO A 104 9.69 -7.33 -30.77
C PRO A 104 9.73 -6.03 -31.59
N SER A 105 9.16 -6.05 -32.79
CA SER A 105 9.11 -4.93 -33.72
C SER A 105 8.16 -3.81 -33.28
N LYS A 106 7.03 -4.10 -32.62
CA LYS A 106 6.03 -3.08 -32.24
C LYS A 106 6.54 -2.22 -31.07
N THR A 107 7.06 -2.87 -30.03
CA THR A 107 7.61 -2.19 -28.84
C THR A 107 8.88 -1.40 -29.18
N GLN A 108 9.74 -1.91 -30.07
CA GLN A 108 10.92 -1.17 -30.53
C GLN A 108 10.54 0.08 -31.34
N ALA A 109 9.52 -0.01 -32.21
CA ALA A 109 9.01 1.15 -32.95
C ALA A 109 8.38 2.20 -32.01
N ALA A 110 7.66 1.75 -30.97
CA ALA A 110 7.09 2.62 -29.95
C ALA A 110 8.17 3.40 -29.18
N LEU A 111 9.26 2.72 -28.76
CA LEU A 111 10.39 3.38 -28.10
C LEU A 111 11.03 4.45 -28.98
N GLN A 112 11.23 4.15 -30.27
CA GLN A 112 11.78 5.12 -31.22
C GLN A 112 10.88 6.34 -31.39
N LYS A 113 9.56 6.16 -31.45
CA LYS A 113 8.60 7.26 -31.50
C LYS A 113 8.69 8.15 -30.24
N ILE A 114 8.79 7.53 -29.06
CA ILE A 114 8.95 8.23 -27.77
C ILE A 114 10.27 9.04 -27.75
N GLN A 115 11.38 8.41 -28.15
CA GLN A 115 12.68 9.08 -28.25
C GLN A 115 12.64 10.26 -29.21
N GLN A 116 12.10 10.08 -30.42
CA GLN A 116 11.99 11.14 -31.42
C GLN A 116 11.15 12.32 -30.90
N PHE A 117 10.06 12.05 -30.19
CA PHE A 117 9.25 13.10 -29.57
C PHE A 117 10.06 13.91 -28.55
N CYS A 118 10.75 13.23 -27.63
CA CYS A 118 11.58 13.86 -26.62
C CYS A 118 12.73 14.66 -27.24
N SER A 119 13.44 14.11 -28.24
CA SER A 119 14.52 14.81 -28.93
C SER A 119 14.05 16.04 -29.71
N ARG A 120 12.89 15.97 -30.39
CA ARG A 120 12.29 17.13 -31.06
C ARG A 120 11.95 18.23 -30.07
N ARG A 121 11.36 17.86 -28.93
CA ARG A 121 11.00 18.79 -27.87
C ARG A 121 12.22 19.45 -27.22
N ALA A 122 13.30 18.68 -27.00
CA ALA A 122 14.57 19.20 -26.53
C ALA A 122 15.18 20.23 -27.50
N ARG A 123 15.16 19.95 -28.83
CA ARG A 123 15.59 20.90 -29.87
C ARG A 123 14.76 22.19 -29.91
N GLN A 124 13.50 22.13 -29.48
CA GLN A 124 12.63 23.30 -29.35
C GLN A 124 12.83 24.07 -28.03
N GLY A 125 13.86 23.74 -27.23
CA GLY A 125 14.14 24.39 -25.95
C GLY A 125 13.15 24.04 -24.84
N ARG A 126 12.29 23.03 -25.02
CA ARG A 126 11.27 22.63 -24.04
C ARG A 126 11.78 21.47 -23.18
N THR A 127 12.64 21.77 -22.22
CA THR A 127 13.31 20.77 -21.36
C THR A 127 12.52 20.34 -20.11
N SER A 128 11.28 20.81 -19.94
CA SER A 128 10.45 20.42 -18.80
C SER A 128 10.03 18.95 -18.86
N TYR A 129 10.12 18.25 -17.72
CA TYR A 129 9.62 16.89 -17.55
C TYR A 129 8.15 16.77 -17.96
N THR A 130 7.80 15.65 -18.58
CA THR A 130 6.46 15.38 -19.10
C THR A 130 6.04 13.96 -18.73
N THR A 131 4.74 13.76 -18.50
CA THR A 131 4.23 12.43 -18.14
C THR A 131 4.31 11.47 -19.33
N LEU A 132 4.55 10.19 -19.06
CA LEU A 132 4.60 9.15 -20.09
C LEU A 132 3.29 9.06 -20.87
N GLU A 133 2.14 9.15 -20.19
CA GLU A 133 0.81 9.20 -20.82
C GLU A 133 0.71 10.28 -21.91
N ARG A 134 1.20 11.50 -21.60
CA ARG A 134 1.19 12.62 -22.55
C ARG A 134 2.12 12.39 -23.72
N VAL A 135 3.28 11.77 -23.48
CA VAL A 135 4.24 11.42 -24.55
C VAL A 135 3.64 10.36 -25.46
N MET A 136 3.07 9.30 -24.90
CA MET A 136 2.42 8.21 -25.65
C MET A 136 1.27 8.73 -26.51
N ALA A 137 0.42 9.62 -25.96
CA ALA A 137 -0.67 10.24 -26.70
C ALA A 137 -0.20 11.09 -27.88
N HIS A 138 0.92 11.81 -27.76
CA HIS A 138 1.47 12.63 -28.85
C HIS A 138 2.31 11.84 -29.86
N ALA A 139 2.91 10.75 -29.41
CA ALA A 139 3.74 9.86 -30.22
C ALA A 139 2.90 8.80 -30.97
N ASP A 140 1.58 8.77 -30.76
CA ASP A 140 0.68 7.75 -31.30
C ASP A 140 1.18 6.34 -30.96
N VAL A 141 1.31 6.10 -29.65
CA VAL A 141 1.76 4.83 -29.06
C VAL A 141 0.67 4.30 -28.13
N ASP A 142 0.13 3.12 -28.46
CA ASP A 142 -0.92 2.41 -27.73
C ASP A 142 -0.38 1.23 -26.89
N ASP A 143 0.94 1.04 -26.87
CA ASP A 143 1.57 -0.12 -26.25
C ASP A 143 1.70 0.05 -24.73
N VAL A 144 0.85 -0.65 -23.97
CA VAL A 144 0.88 -0.64 -22.49
C VAL A 144 2.11 -1.30 -21.89
N THR A 145 2.82 -2.15 -22.66
CA THR A 145 4.04 -2.83 -22.20
C THR A 145 5.28 -1.95 -22.28
N ILE A 146 5.15 -0.74 -22.84
CA ILE A 146 6.25 0.19 -23.03
C ILE A 146 6.83 0.71 -21.71
N LEU A 147 6.02 0.76 -20.65
CA LEU A 147 6.46 1.23 -19.33
C LEU A 147 7.56 0.31 -18.78
N ASP A 148 7.34 -1.01 -18.85
CA ASP A 148 8.30 -1.99 -18.35
C ASP A 148 9.61 -1.91 -19.14
N GLU A 149 9.54 -1.71 -20.46
CA GLU A 149 10.74 -1.60 -21.30
C GLU A 149 11.48 -0.27 -21.12
N LEU A 150 10.77 0.84 -20.86
CA LEU A 150 11.36 2.15 -20.53
C LEU A 150 12.07 2.14 -19.17
N LEU A 151 11.54 1.41 -18.19
CA LEU A 151 12.17 1.24 -16.88
C LEU A 151 13.34 0.25 -16.95
N ARG A 152 13.27 -0.76 -17.83
CA ARG A 152 14.31 -1.78 -18.00
C ARG A 152 15.52 -1.27 -18.78
N ARG A 153 15.33 -0.39 -19.77
CA ARG A 153 16.43 0.24 -20.52
C ARG A 153 16.83 1.55 -19.85
N THR A 154 17.98 1.54 -19.17
CA THR A 154 18.77 2.76 -18.96
C THR A 154 19.29 3.26 -20.31
N ASN A 155 18.39 3.79 -21.14
CA ASN A 155 18.78 4.44 -22.40
C ASN A 155 19.49 5.74 -22.04
N HIS A 156 20.76 5.88 -22.44
CA HIS A 156 21.57 7.07 -22.20
C HIS A 156 20.94 8.39 -22.74
N ASP A 157 19.93 8.29 -23.60
CA ASP A 157 19.27 9.42 -24.27
C ASP A 157 17.91 9.84 -23.64
N LEU A 158 17.39 9.08 -22.67
CA LEU A 158 16.13 9.38 -22.00
C LEU A 158 16.29 9.32 -20.48
N ASP A 159 16.12 10.46 -19.82
CA ASP A 159 16.01 10.50 -18.36
C ASP A 159 14.57 10.17 -17.94
N VAL A 160 14.35 8.91 -17.54
CA VAL A 160 13.06 8.39 -17.10
C VAL A 160 13.00 8.42 -15.58
N GLN A 161 12.30 9.39 -15.03
CA GLN A 161 12.04 9.45 -13.60
C GLN A 161 10.73 8.74 -13.26
N ALA A 162 10.81 7.67 -12.47
CA ALA A 162 9.64 7.07 -11.84
C ALA A 162 9.09 8.05 -10.78
N GLY A 163 8.11 8.86 -11.18
CA GLY A 163 7.40 9.75 -10.27
C GLY A 163 6.42 8.96 -9.43
N VAL A 164 6.74 8.70 -8.16
CA VAL A 164 5.70 8.38 -7.19
C VAL A 164 4.87 9.64 -7.03
N ARG A 165 3.56 9.58 -7.33
CA ARG A 165 2.61 10.60 -6.88
C ARG A 165 2.63 10.59 -5.36
N ILE A 166 3.55 11.34 -4.76
CA ILE A 166 3.42 11.78 -3.37
C ILE A 166 2.16 12.64 -3.41
N LYS A 167 1.02 12.06 -3.03
CA LYS A 167 -0.20 12.84 -2.81
C LYS A 167 0.23 14.01 -1.93
N PRO A 168 -0.11 15.27 -2.29
CA PRO A 168 0.22 16.40 -1.43
C PRO A 168 -0.27 16.05 -0.02
N LYS A 169 0.61 16.15 0.99
CA LYS A 169 0.26 15.96 2.40
C LYS A 169 -1.03 16.74 2.61
N ARG A 170 -2.15 16.04 2.80
CA ARG A 170 -3.45 16.67 3.03
C ARG A 170 -3.27 17.62 4.20
N ILE A 171 -3.87 18.81 4.18
CA ILE A 171 -3.81 19.72 5.33
C ILE A 171 -4.28 18.94 6.57
N PRO A 172 -3.61 19.05 7.74
CA PRO A 172 -4.08 18.36 8.93
C PRO A 172 -5.55 18.69 9.23
N ARG A 173 -6.38 17.68 9.48
CA ARG A 173 -7.82 17.88 9.75
C ARG A 173 -8.25 17.21 11.05
N SER A 174 -9.14 17.88 11.78
CA SER A 174 -9.97 17.25 12.81
C SER A 174 -11.13 16.53 12.13
N ILE A 175 -11.40 15.29 12.56
CA ILE A 175 -12.43 14.45 11.95
C ILE A 175 -13.38 13.85 12.99
N VAL A 176 -14.51 13.35 12.50
CA VAL A 176 -15.33 12.36 13.20
C VAL A 176 -15.16 11.02 12.50
N ALA A 177 -14.51 10.07 13.18
CA ALA A 177 -14.22 8.75 12.66
C ALA A 177 -15.16 7.68 13.23
N PHE A 178 -15.71 6.86 12.35
CA PHE A 178 -16.46 5.65 12.67
C PHE A 178 -15.65 4.44 12.23
N VAL A 179 -15.16 3.64 13.16
CA VAL A 179 -14.23 2.54 12.91
C VAL A 179 -14.92 1.20 13.11
N ASP A 180 -14.88 0.35 12.08
CA ASP A 180 -15.26 -1.05 12.16
C ASP A 180 -14.10 -1.87 12.76
N GLY A 181 -14.13 -2.04 14.07
CA GLY A 181 -13.07 -2.69 14.83
C GLY A 181 -13.08 -4.22 14.77
N ASP A 182 -14.10 -4.83 14.17
CA ASP A 182 -14.15 -6.30 14.02
C ASP A 182 -13.19 -6.80 12.93
N SER A 183 -12.97 -5.97 11.91
CA SER A 183 -12.19 -6.34 10.71
C SER A 183 -10.87 -5.58 10.56
N LEU A 184 -10.45 -4.80 11.57
CA LEU A 184 -9.27 -3.95 11.50
C LEU A 184 -8.32 -4.18 12.70
N PRO A 185 -7.02 -4.36 12.48
CA PRO A 185 -6.03 -4.33 13.56
C PRO A 185 -5.78 -2.90 14.04
N ALA A 186 -5.36 -2.74 15.30
CA ALA A 186 -5.12 -1.42 15.92
C ALA A 186 -4.05 -0.60 15.16
N VAL A 187 -3.06 -1.28 14.59
CA VAL A 187 -2.00 -0.67 13.79
C VAL A 187 -2.58 -0.02 12.53
N ALA A 188 -3.49 -0.70 11.83
CA ALA A 188 -4.12 -0.18 10.61
C ALA A 188 -4.93 1.08 10.87
N VAL A 189 -5.65 1.18 12.01
CA VAL A 189 -6.40 2.40 12.36
C VAL A 189 -5.46 3.59 12.53
N ASN A 190 -4.34 3.39 13.20
CA ASN A 190 -3.33 4.44 13.38
C ASN A 190 -2.68 4.88 12.06
N GLU A 191 -2.36 3.94 11.19
CA GLU A 191 -1.78 4.22 9.87
C GLU A 191 -2.76 4.96 8.97
N MET A 192 -4.02 4.54 8.92
CA MET A 192 -5.07 5.24 8.17
C MET A 192 -5.26 6.67 8.67
N CYS A 193 -5.20 6.90 9.99
CA CYS A 193 -5.24 8.26 10.55
C CYS A 193 -4.03 9.11 10.12
N ASN A 194 -2.84 8.51 10.08
CA ASN A 194 -1.61 9.19 9.67
C ASN A 194 -1.64 9.54 8.16
N GLU A 195 -2.10 8.62 7.31
CA GLU A 195 -2.25 8.83 5.85
C GLU A 195 -3.29 9.91 5.53
N MET A 196 -4.37 9.98 6.33
CA MET A 196 -5.38 11.04 6.25
C MET A 196 -4.92 12.37 6.87
N ASN A 197 -3.73 12.41 7.49
CA ASN A 197 -3.19 13.52 8.25
C ASN A 197 -4.14 14.04 9.35
N VAL A 198 -4.69 13.12 10.14
CA VAL A 198 -5.68 13.40 11.17
C VAL A 198 -5.04 13.99 12.43
N LEU A 199 -5.61 15.08 12.93
CA LEU A 199 -5.28 15.65 14.25
C LEU A 199 -5.98 14.84 15.35
N LYS A 200 -5.31 13.79 15.86
CA LYS A 200 -5.92 12.82 16.78
C LYS A 200 -6.53 13.44 18.03
N ASP A 201 -5.85 14.42 18.64
CA ASP A 201 -6.28 15.04 19.90
C ASP A 201 -7.56 15.89 19.78
N SER A 202 -7.85 16.38 18.57
CA SER A 202 -9.05 17.17 18.27
C SER A 202 -10.09 16.39 17.47
N SER A 203 -9.86 15.09 17.24
CA SER A 203 -10.76 14.23 16.48
C SER A 203 -11.61 13.36 17.41
N THR A 204 -12.83 13.08 16.98
CA THR A 204 -13.70 12.13 17.68
C THR A 204 -13.59 10.78 16.99
N VAL A 205 -13.14 9.74 17.69
CA VAL A 205 -13.02 8.38 17.14
C VAL A 205 -13.96 7.46 17.89
N MET A 206 -14.87 6.84 17.16
CA MET A 206 -15.81 5.86 17.67
C MET A 206 -15.50 4.51 17.05
N ILE A 207 -15.17 3.52 17.89
CA ILE A 207 -14.82 2.17 17.47
C ILE A 207 -15.96 1.24 17.84
N VAL A 208 -16.48 0.50 16.87
CA VAL A 208 -17.52 -0.51 17.07
C VAL A 208 -16.96 -1.87 16.70
N ARG A 209 -17.06 -2.85 17.59
CA ARG A 209 -16.57 -4.23 17.36
C ARG A 209 -17.52 -5.28 17.93
N GLN A 210 -17.32 -6.54 17.56
CA GLN A 210 -18.00 -7.65 18.22
C GLN A 210 -17.34 -7.94 19.57
N SER A 211 -18.09 -8.62 20.45
CA SER A 211 -17.62 -9.04 21.78
C SER A 211 -16.36 -9.90 21.70
N GLY A 212 -16.29 -10.81 20.72
CA GLY A 212 -15.18 -11.73 20.47
C GLY A 212 -13.98 -11.14 19.73
N SER A 213 -14.06 -9.92 19.19
CA SER A 213 -12.95 -9.28 18.47
C SER A 213 -11.90 -8.71 19.43
N HIS A 214 -10.69 -8.50 18.91
CA HIS A 214 -9.65 -7.81 19.67
C HIS A 214 -10.04 -6.36 19.99
N ALA A 215 -9.85 -5.96 21.24
CA ALA A 215 -10.07 -4.58 21.64
C ALA A 215 -9.01 -3.67 21.00
N LEU A 216 -9.46 -2.57 20.41
CA LEU A 216 -8.62 -1.54 19.79
C LEU A 216 -8.41 -0.35 20.73
N SER A 217 -9.37 -0.11 21.62
CA SER A 217 -9.32 0.90 22.69
C SER A 217 -10.00 0.40 23.96
N LYS A 218 -9.77 1.13 25.07
CA LYS A 218 -10.43 0.88 26.36
C LYS A 218 -11.92 1.24 26.37
N VAL A 219 -12.37 1.99 25.36
CA VAL A 219 -13.74 2.54 25.27
C VAL A 219 -14.47 2.10 23.99
N ASP A 220 -14.08 0.95 23.42
CA ASP A 220 -14.76 0.38 22.26
C ASP A 220 -16.24 0.10 22.57
N LEU A 221 -17.11 0.39 21.61
CA LEU A 221 -18.52 0.00 21.66
C LEU A 221 -18.66 -1.44 21.19
N ILE A 222 -19.32 -2.25 22.01
CA ILE A 222 -19.62 -3.65 21.69
C ILE A 222 -20.95 -3.71 20.95
N SER A 223 -20.90 -4.17 19.70
CA SER A 223 -22.11 -4.50 18.93
C SER A 223 -22.81 -5.70 19.58
N PRO A 224 -24.15 -5.72 19.64
CA PRO A 224 -24.88 -6.92 20.05
C PRO A 224 -24.56 -8.09 19.13
N ASP A 225 -24.42 -9.31 19.68
CA ASP A 225 -23.85 -10.48 18.98
C ASP A 225 -24.58 -10.91 17.67
N VAL A 226 -25.82 -10.46 17.46
CA VAL A 226 -26.63 -10.77 16.27
C VAL A 226 -26.54 -9.67 15.20
N ILE A 227 -26.01 -8.50 15.56
CA ILE A 227 -26.04 -7.30 14.73
C ILE A 227 -24.63 -7.06 14.15
N PRO A 228 -24.49 -7.03 12.82
CA PRO A 228 -23.24 -6.62 12.18
C PRO A 228 -22.80 -5.22 12.62
N THR A 229 -21.49 -5.03 12.80
CA THR A 229 -20.89 -3.77 13.25
C THR A 229 -21.26 -2.58 12.37
N TYR A 230 -21.34 -2.78 11.05
CA TYR A 230 -21.72 -1.74 10.10
C TYR A 230 -23.12 -1.16 10.35
N LEU A 231 -24.08 -1.94 10.85
CA LEU A 231 -25.42 -1.44 11.21
C LEU A 231 -25.39 -0.60 12.49
N CYS A 232 -24.55 -1.00 13.45
CA CYS A 232 -24.35 -0.19 14.66
C CYS A 232 -23.66 1.14 14.32
N ILE A 233 -22.68 1.12 13.42
CA ILE A 233 -22.03 2.32 12.91
C ILE A 233 -23.03 3.21 12.16
N GLU A 234 -23.85 2.64 11.27
CA GLU A 234 -24.91 3.37 10.57
C GLU A 234 -25.85 4.07 11.56
N LYS A 235 -26.29 3.35 12.60
CA LYS A 235 -27.15 3.91 13.65
C LYS A 235 -26.49 5.12 14.33
N HIS A 236 -25.21 5.02 14.68
CA HIS A 236 -24.51 6.11 15.37
C HIS A 236 -24.21 7.28 14.45
N ALA A 237 -23.92 7.04 13.18
CA ALA A 237 -23.81 8.08 12.16
C ALA A 237 -25.15 8.82 11.98
N ARG A 238 -26.27 8.09 11.98
CA ARG A 238 -27.61 8.68 11.96
C ARG A 238 -27.88 9.51 13.20
N GLU A 239 -27.52 9.01 14.38
CA GLU A 239 -27.66 9.76 15.64
C GLU A 239 -26.82 11.04 15.64
N LEU A 240 -25.58 10.99 15.13
CA LEU A 240 -24.72 12.17 14.96
C LEU A 240 -25.42 13.19 14.06
N ARG A 241 -25.90 12.76 12.89
CA ARG A 241 -26.61 13.63 11.94
C ARG A 241 -27.84 14.30 12.56
N LEU A 242 -28.61 13.56 13.37
CA LEU A 242 -29.82 14.09 14.00
C LEU A 242 -29.52 15.04 15.16
N ARG A 243 -28.44 14.80 15.92
CA ARG A 243 -28.08 15.61 17.09
C ARG A 243 -27.20 16.81 16.76
N LYS A 244 -26.38 16.69 15.71
CA LYS A 244 -25.44 17.71 15.23
C LYS A 244 -25.52 17.77 13.70
N PRO A 245 -26.57 18.41 13.14
CA PRO A 245 -26.73 18.51 11.69
C PRO A 245 -25.65 19.41 11.05
N ASP A 246 -25.01 20.27 11.82
CA ASP A 246 -24.01 21.28 11.45
C ASP A 246 -22.56 20.81 11.66
N VAL A 247 -22.31 19.49 11.59
CA VAL A 247 -20.94 18.95 11.69
C VAL A 247 -20.10 19.50 10.54
N ARG A 248 -19.07 20.29 10.89
CA ARG A 248 -18.08 20.87 9.95
C ARG A 248 -16.79 20.06 9.85
N GLN A 249 -16.61 19.09 10.74
CA GLN A 249 -15.49 18.15 10.71
C GLN A 249 -15.75 17.10 9.64
N ASP A 250 -14.73 16.72 8.89
CA ASP A 250 -14.87 15.63 7.92
C ASP A 250 -15.32 14.35 8.64
N VAL A 251 -16.25 13.62 8.02
CA VAL A 251 -16.76 12.35 8.54
C VAL A 251 -16.04 11.22 7.83
N VAL A 252 -15.43 10.30 8.58
CA VAL A 252 -14.62 9.22 8.02
C VAL A 252 -15.10 7.88 8.53
N TYR A 253 -15.53 7.00 7.62
CA TYR A 253 -15.77 5.60 7.92
C TYR A 253 -14.50 4.80 7.66
N MET A 254 -13.97 4.11 8.67
CA MET A 254 -12.79 3.27 8.57
C MET A 254 -13.21 1.81 8.65
N CYS A 255 -12.84 1.02 7.64
CA CYS A 255 -13.25 -0.37 7.51
C CYS A 255 -12.15 -1.22 6.86
N SER A 256 -12.33 -2.53 6.86
CA SER A 256 -11.46 -3.43 6.09
C SER A 256 -11.66 -3.27 4.58
N ALA A 257 -10.68 -3.70 3.79
CA ALA A 257 -10.80 -3.68 2.33
C ALA A 257 -12.01 -4.51 1.82
N ALA A 258 -12.35 -5.61 2.51
CA ALA A 258 -13.49 -6.45 2.17
C ALA A 258 -14.84 -5.74 2.38
N GLN A 259 -14.96 -4.91 3.41
CA GLN A 259 -16.18 -4.18 3.73
C GLN A 259 -16.27 -2.81 3.03
N PHE A 260 -15.20 -2.34 2.39
CA PHE A 260 -15.16 -1.06 1.70
C PHE A 260 -16.36 -0.82 0.76
N PRO A 261 -16.80 -1.78 -0.08
CA PRO A 261 -17.98 -1.59 -0.93
C PRO A 261 -19.28 -1.36 -0.14
N ILE A 262 -19.45 -2.03 1.00
CA ILE A 262 -20.62 -1.87 1.87
C ILE A 262 -20.64 -0.45 2.44
N TYR A 263 -19.52 0.02 2.99
CA TYR A 263 -19.45 1.36 3.55
C TYR A 263 -19.60 2.45 2.49
N ALA A 264 -18.92 2.31 1.35
CA ALA A 264 -18.93 3.32 0.29
C ALA A 264 -20.27 3.43 -0.45
N ALA A 265 -20.96 2.30 -0.68
CA ALA A 265 -22.20 2.31 -1.45
C ALA A 265 -23.47 2.33 -0.61
N HIS A 266 -23.41 1.92 0.68
CA HIS A 266 -24.60 1.77 1.51
C HIS A 266 -24.53 2.63 2.79
N VAL A 267 -23.54 2.40 3.66
CA VAL A 267 -23.54 3.02 5.00
C VAL A 267 -23.35 4.53 4.95
N ALA A 268 -22.33 5.00 4.21
CA ALA A 268 -22.03 6.42 4.12
C ALA A 268 -23.13 7.22 3.39
N PRO A 269 -23.64 6.79 2.22
CA PRO A 269 -24.71 7.51 1.52
C PRO A 269 -26.04 7.62 2.29
N LEU A 270 -26.35 6.67 3.18
CA LEU A 270 -27.56 6.71 4.01
C LEU A 270 -27.52 7.80 5.10
N ASN A 271 -26.34 8.37 5.37
CA ASN A 271 -26.12 9.36 6.41
C ASN A 271 -25.46 10.61 5.82
N PRO A 272 -26.22 11.47 5.11
CA PRO A 272 -25.67 12.66 4.51
C PRO A 272 -25.30 13.72 5.55
N PHE A 273 -24.13 14.34 5.35
CA PHE A 273 -23.64 15.48 6.12
C PHE A 273 -23.39 16.65 5.15
N PRO A 274 -24.27 17.66 5.10
CA PRO A 274 -24.17 18.72 4.10
C PRO A 274 -22.94 19.61 4.30
N ASP A 275 -22.54 19.85 5.56
CA ASP A 275 -21.43 20.76 5.90
C ASP A 275 -20.05 20.06 6.02
N ALA A 276 -19.96 18.76 5.73
CA ALA A 276 -18.74 17.96 5.88
C ALA A 276 -18.42 17.11 4.65
N ASP A 277 -17.14 16.92 4.37
CA ASP A 277 -16.71 15.90 3.42
C ASP A 277 -16.83 14.52 4.09
N VAL A 278 -17.48 13.57 3.41
CA VAL A 278 -17.66 12.20 3.89
C VAL A 278 -16.74 11.25 3.14
N PHE A 279 -15.83 10.63 3.86
CA PHE A 279 -14.86 9.68 3.33
C PHE A 279 -15.14 8.25 3.80
N VAL A 280 -14.79 7.29 2.96
CA VAL A 280 -14.61 5.89 3.35
C VAL A 280 -13.16 5.50 3.12
N CYS A 281 -12.56 4.91 4.14
CA CYS A 281 -11.15 4.56 4.21
C CYS A 281 -10.99 3.09 4.59
N CYS A 282 -10.06 2.42 3.92
CA CYS A 282 -9.45 1.17 4.34
C CYS A 282 -7.92 1.28 4.14
N PRO A 283 -7.12 0.32 4.64
CA PRO A 283 -5.66 0.42 4.59
C PRO A 283 -5.08 0.70 3.20
N SER A 284 -5.72 0.20 2.14
CA SER A 284 -5.26 0.35 0.76
C SER A 284 -5.97 1.44 -0.04
N LYS A 285 -7.04 2.04 0.46
CA LYS A 285 -7.91 2.91 -0.34
C LYS A 285 -8.64 3.95 0.49
N ILE A 286 -8.71 5.17 -0.05
CA ILE A 286 -9.54 6.27 0.47
C ILE A 286 -10.43 6.76 -0.68
N ALA A 287 -11.72 6.88 -0.44
CA ALA A 287 -12.66 7.51 -1.36
C ALA A 287 -13.44 8.63 -0.67
N LEU A 288 -13.63 9.74 -1.38
CA LEU A 288 -14.64 10.74 -1.05
C LEU A 288 -15.97 10.21 -1.59
N VAL A 289 -16.92 9.96 -0.71
CA VAL A 289 -18.24 9.40 -1.07
C VAL A 289 -19.27 10.50 -1.20
N GLN A 290 -19.22 11.50 -0.33
CA GLN A 290 -20.06 12.68 -0.42
C GLN A 290 -19.19 13.93 -0.19
N PRO A 291 -19.06 14.81 -1.19
CA PRO A 291 -18.45 16.13 -0.97
C PRO A 291 -19.39 16.99 -0.13
N LYS A 292 -18.83 17.89 0.68
CA LYS A 292 -19.61 18.94 1.33
C LYS A 292 -20.38 19.77 0.29
N GLU A 293 -21.57 20.21 0.65
CA GLU A 293 -22.36 21.11 -0.18
C GLU A 293 -21.75 22.51 -0.12
N VAL A 294 -21.40 23.05 -1.30
CA VAL A 294 -20.95 24.44 -1.41
C VAL A 294 -22.17 25.26 -1.78
N ILE A 295 -22.74 25.98 -0.81
CA ILE A 295 -23.76 26.98 -1.09
C ILE A 295 -23.04 28.23 -1.63
N PRO A 296 -23.20 28.61 -2.91
CA PRO A 296 -22.64 29.85 -3.40
C PRO A 296 -23.31 31.01 -2.67
N LEU A 297 -22.52 31.84 -2.00
CA LEU A 297 -22.96 33.13 -1.50
C LEU A 297 -23.13 34.03 -2.73
N VAL A 298 -24.39 34.31 -3.08
CA VAL A 298 -24.79 35.29 -4.11
C VAL A 298 -24.90 36.67 -3.48
#